data_AF-I4DQ17-F1
#
_entry.id   AF-I4DQ17-F1
#
_cell.length_a   1.000
_cell.length_b   1.000
_cell.length_c   1.000
_cell.angle_alpha   90.00
_cell.angle_beta   90.00
_cell.angle_gamma   90.00
#
_symmetry.space_group_name_H-M   'P 1'
#
loop_
_entity.id
_entity.type
_entity.pdbx_description
1 polymer ?
#
loop_
_entity_poly.entity_id
_entity_poly.type
_entity_poly.pdbx_seq_one_letter_code
_entity_poly.pdbx_strand_id
1 'polypeptide(L)'
;RVAAARARQRARAGLPPEEPKKNEKDFTTCLLEFLTQQRNEAENKAKEQEKKIREEQEKERQKLREAYVREWDIGKDGVDGKVKKFRELTQEEYVEQQRAKRIKEFAPIPQTSTTASQEFDDEGNIVNEKKSWSDVRTKTPPPPIIGPIDEVPKGLFFTTKKDLKYKNFVPASTPIINELDDEERPEKRKNDGTEIAPPPTYDYYGPVPKQAKGKKPFDSDLNEAFTQGARSLETKKTDRKLLQHYDFTFD
;
A
#
# COMPACT_ATOMS: atom_id res chain seq x y z
N ARG A 1 -49.71 38.37 3.30
CA ARG A 1 -50.47 38.79 4.51
C ARG A 1 -50.27 40.27 4.83
N VAL A 2 -49.04 40.77 4.94
CA VAL A 2 -48.72 42.20 5.20
C VAL A 2 -49.25 43.14 4.12
N ALA A 3 -49.10 42.80 2.83
CA ALA A 3 -49.62 43.60 1.72
C ALA A 3 -51.17 43.76 1.75
N ALA A 4 -51.89 42.68 2.11
CA ALA A 4 -53.35 42.71 2.22
C ALA A 4 -53.82 43.56 3.42
N ALA A 5 -53.09 43.55 4.54
CA ALA A 5 -53.37 44.42 5.68
C ALA A 5 -53.16 45.90 5.33
N ARG A 6 -52.09 46.22 4.59
CA ARG A 6 -51.78 47.57 4.09
C ARG A 6 -52.83 48.10 3.12
N ALA A 7 -53.32 47.25 2.20
CA ALA A 7 -54.40 47.58 1.28
C ALA A 7 -55.70 47.94 2.02
N ARG A 8 -56.04 47.20 3.09
CA ARG A 8 -57.22 47.49 3.93
C ARG A 8 -57.09 48.80 4.70
N GLN A 9 -55.90 49.14 5.21
CA GLN A 9 -55.65 50.43 5.86
C GLN A 9 -55.79 51.60 4.88
N ARG A 10 -55.26 51.46 3.66
CA ARG A 10 -55.43 52.47 2.60
C ARG A 10 -56.89 52.67 2.21
N ALA A 11 -57.64 51.59 2.02
CA ALA A 11 -59.06 51.65 1.69
C ALA A 11 -59.87 52.36 2.78
N ARG A 12 -59.55 52.12 4.06
CA ARG A 12 -60.17 52.83 5.20
C ARG A 12 -59.81 54.31 5.26
N ALA A 13 -58.63 54.69 4.78
CA ALA A 13 -58.19 56.07 4.68
C ALA A 13 -58.67 56.78 3.39
N GLY A 14 -59.44 56.10 2.53
CA GLY A 14 -59.89 56.64 1.24
C GLY A 14 -58.76 56.81 0.21
N LEU A 15 -57.58 56.22 0.44
CA LEU A 15 -56.47 56.29 -0.51
C LEU A 15 -56.63 55.22 -1.60
N PRO A 16 -56.36 55.56 -2.87
CA PRO A 16 -56.43 54.61 -3.98
C PRO A 16 -55.48 53.41 -3.76
N PRO A 17 -55.84 52.22 -4.28
CA PRO A 17 -54.99 51.03 -4.21
C PRO A 17 -53.58 51.33 -4.71
N GLU A 18 -52.56 50.78 -4.05
CA GLU A 18 -51.20 50.86 -4.58
C GLU A 18 -51.15 50.11 -5.92
N GLU A 19 -50.71 50.80 -6.97
CA GLU A 19 -50.37 50.14 -8.22
C GLU A 19 -49.33 49.05 -7.94
N PRO A 20 -49.48 47.83 -8.50
CA PRO A 20 -48.46 46.83 -8.37
C PRO A 20 -47.20 47.41 -9.00
N LYS A 21 -46.19 47.72 -8.18
CA LYS A 21 -44.87 48.08 -8.69
C LYS A 21 -44.48 46.95 -9.64
N LYS A 22 -44.45 47.25 -10.95
CA LYS A 22 -43.85 46.35 -11.92
C LYS A 22 -42.43 46.20 -11.42
N ASN A 23 -42.09 45.00 -10.97
CA ASN A 23 -40.75 44.67 -10.50
C ASN A 23 -39.85 44.66 -11.75
N GLU A 24 -39.51 45.84 -12.26
CA GLU A 24 -38.36 46.02 -13.12
C GLU A 24 -37.18 45.61 -12.26
N LYS A 25 -36.70 44.38 -12.47
CA LYS A 25 -35.54 43.86 -11.74
C LYS A 25 -34.41 44.84 -12.01
N ASP A 26 -33.97 45.54 -10.97
CA ASP A 26 -32.85 46.47 -11.08
C ASP A 26 -31.68 45.72 -11.73
N PHE A 27 -31.01 46.32 -12.72
CA PHE A 27 -29.92 45.68 -13.47
C PHE A 27 -28.86 45.04 -12.55
N THR A 28 -28.60 45.67 -11.41
CA THR A 28 -27.71 45.17 -10.35
C THR A 28 -28.18 43.84 -9.76
N THR A 29 -29.49 43.65 -9.56
CA THR A 29 -30.06 42.40 -9.05
C THR A 29 -29.99 41.27 -10.08
N CYS A 30 -30.20 41.57 -11.36
CA CYS A 30 -30.07 40.60 -12.45
C CYS A 30 -28.60 40.19 -12.64
N LEU A 31 -27.67 41.14 -12.55
CA LEU A 31 -26.23 40.87 -12.60
C LEU A 31 -25.77 40.02 -11.41
N LEU A 32 -26.28 40.31 -10.20
CA LEU A 32 -25.99 39.51 -9.00
C LEU A 32 -26.51 38.07 -9.15
N GLU A 33 -27.74 37.90 -9.64
CA GLU A 33 -28.35 36.59 -9.93
C GLU A 33 -27.49 35.79 -10.93
N PHE A 34 -27.04 36.42 -12.01
CA PHE A 34 -26.16 35.81 -13.01
C PHE A 34 -24.79 35.39 -12.45
N LEU A 35 -24.13 36.26 -11.68
CA LEU A 35 -22.85 35.94 -11.05
C LEU A 35 -22.98 34.79 -10.04
N THR A 36 -24.09 34.74 -9.29
CA THR A 36 -24.36 33.63 -8.38
C THR A 36 -24.64 32.33 -9.12
N GLN A 37 -25.34 32.37 -10.27
CA GLN A 37 -25.54 31.21 -11.12
C GLN A 37 -24.22 30.68 -11.66
N GLN A 38 -23.34 31.53 -12.20
CA GLN A 38 -22.02 31.09 -12.67
C GLN A 38 -21.17 30.46 -11.57
N ARG A 39 -21.18 31.04 -10.36
CA ARG A 39 -20.47 30.47 -9.21
C ARG A 39 -21.01 29.09 -8.84
N ASN A 40 -22.33 28.95 -8.77
CA ASN A 40 -22.97 27.68 -8.42
C ASN A 40 -22.74 26.61 -9.48
N GLU A 41 -22.76 26.96 -10.76
CA GLU A 41 -22.42 26.04 -11.86
C GLU A 41 -20.97 25.57 -11.79
N ALA A 42 -20.02 26.47 -11.48
CA ALA A 42 -18.62 26.11 -11.29
C ALA A 42 -18.43 25.18 -10.07
N GLU A 43 -19.10 25.48 -8.96
CA GLU A 43 -19.04 24.66 -7.74
C GLU A 43 -19.67 23.27 -7.95
N ASN A 44 -20.77 23.18 -8.69
CA ASN A 44 -21.41 21.91 -9.03
C ASN A 44 -20.51 21.06 -9.96
N LYS A 45 -19.90 21.68 -10.98
CA LYS A 45 -18.94 20.98 -11.86
C LYS A 45 -17.73 20.46 -11.09
N ALA A 46 -17.20 21.24 -10.14
CA ALA A 46 -16.09 20.80 -9.30
C ALA A 46 -16.50 19.61 -8.39
N LYS A 47 -17.69 19.68 -7.77
CA LYS A 47 -18.22 18.58 -6.95
C LYS A 47 -18.50 17.31 -7.74
N GLU A 48 -18.95 17.42 -8.99
CA GLU A 48 -19.15 16.26 -9.87
C GLU A 48 -17.82 15.59 -10.24
N GLN A 49 -16.78 16.39 -10.54
CA GLN A 49 -15.44 15.87 -10.80
C GLN A 49 -14.86 15.17 -9.57
N GLU A 50 -14.99 15.77 -8.38
CA GLU A 50 -14.53 15.16 -7.12
C GLU A 50 -15.24 13.85 -6.82
N LYS A 51 -16.57 13.79 -7.00
CA LYS A 51 -17.34 12.54 -6.85
C LYS A 51 -16.88 11.47 -7.82
N LYS A 52 -16.65 11.83 -9.09
CA LYS A 52 -16.19 10.88 -10.11
C LYS A 52 -14.81 10.30 -9.77
N ILE A 53 -13.88 11.14 -9.33
CA ILE A 53 -12.55 10.70 -8.88
C ILE A 53 -12.68 9.75 -7.68
N ARG A 54 -13.56 10.08 -6.72
CA ARG A 54 -13.81 9.25 -5.54
C ARG A 54 -14.42 7.88 -5.89
N GLU A 55 -15.38 7.86 -6.81
CA GLU A 55 -16.00 6.62 -7.31
C GLU A 55 -15.00 5.75 -8.07
N GLU A 56 -14.11 6.35 -8.88
CA GLU A 56 -13.03 5.63 -9.57
C GLU A 56 -12.05 5.00 -8.58
N GLN A 57 -11.61 5.74 -7.56
CA GLN A 57 -10.74 5.22 -6.49
C GLN A 57 -11.41 4.09 -5.69
N GLU A 58 -12.69 4.23 -5.38
CA GLU A 58 -13.41 3.18 -4.66
C GLU A 58 -13.59 1.92 -5.52
N LYS A 59 -13.85 2.09 -6.82
CA LYS A 59 -13.92 1.00 -7.78
C LYS A 59 -12.60 0.26 -7.92
N GLU A 60 -11.47 0.97 -7.94
CA GLU A 60 -10.14 0.35 -7.92
C GLU A 60 -9.88 -0.41 -6.62
N ARG A 61 -10.26 0.17 -5.49
CA ARG A 61 -10.15 -0.49 -4.18
C ARG A 61 -11.04 -1.74 -4.09
N GLN A 62 -12.22 -1.73 -4.69
CA GLN A 62 -13.09 -2.91 -4.78
C GLN A 62 -12.47 -3.98 -5.68
N LYS A 63 -11.92 -3.62 -6.84
CA LYS A 63 -11.19 -4.58 -7.69
C LYS A 63 -10.02 -5.23 -6.95
N LEU A 64 -9.26 -4.47 -6.17
CA LEU A 64 -8.18 -5.03 -5.34
C LEU A 64 -8.72 -6.00 -4.28
N ARG A 65 -9.85 -5.68 -3.65
CA ARG A 65 -10.51 -6.56 -2.67
C ARG A 65 -11.06 -7.84 -3.30
N GLU A 66 -11.63 -7.75 -4.50
CA GLU A 66 -12.17 -8.90 -5.24
C GLU A 66 -11.07 -9.76 -5.87
N ALA A 67 -9.95 -9.15 -6.25
CA ALA A 67 -8.76 -9.86 -6.73
C ALA A 67 -7.97 -10.51 -5.59
N TYR A 68 -8.07 -9.98 -4.37
CA TYR A 68 -7.42 -10.56 -3.20
C TYR A 68 -8.06 -11.90 -2.84
N VAL A 69 -7.36 -12.98 -3.20
CA VAL A 69 -7.66 -14.34 -2.74
C VAL A 69 -6.94 -14.57 -1.42
N ARG A 70 -7.68 -15.04 -0.42
CA ARG A 70 -7.10 -15.35 0.88
C ARG A 70 -6.32 -16.66 0.82
N GLU A 71 -5.27 -16.77 1.64
CA GLU A 71 -4.34 -17.90 1.63
C GLU A 71 -4.98 -19.28 1.81
N TRP A 72 -6.05 -19.41 2.60
CA TRP A 72 -6.76 -20.69 2.78
C TRP A 72 -7.88 -20.94 1.76
N ASP A 73 -8.21 -19.95 0.94
CA ASP A 73 -9.13 -20.11 -0.20
C ASP A 73 -8.37 -20.58 -1.47
N ILE A 74 -7.03 -20.70 -1.40
CA ILE A 74 -6.18 -21.30 -2.44
C ILE A 74 -6.52 -22.81 -2.52
N GLY A 75 -6.95 -23.29 -3.70
CA GLY A 75 -7.29 -24.70 -3.95
C GLY A 75 -8.77 -25.05 -3.85
N LYS A 76 -9.67 -24.07 -3.64
CA LYS A 76 -11.12 -24.28 -3.83
C LYS A 76 -11.49 -24.23 -5.31
N ASP A 77 -12.44 -25.07 -5.71
CA ASP A 77 -12.96 -25.13 -7.08
C ASP A 77 -13.31 -23.72 -7.60
N GLY A 78 -12.64 -23.30 -8.69
CA GLY A 78 -12.82 -22.00 -9.34
C GLY A 78 -11.81 -20.91 -8.95
N VAL A 79 -10.94 -21.14 -7.96
CA VAL A 79 -9.89 -20.19 -7.54
C VAL A 79 -8.54 -20.46 -8.25
N ASP A 80 -8.34 -21.68 -8.76
CA ASP A 80 -7.06 -22.15 -9.34
C ASP A 80 -6.57 -21.38 -10.55
N GLY A 81 -7.48 -20.69 -11.27
CA GLY A 81 -7.12 -19.82 -12.39
C GLY A 81 -6.56 -18.45 -11.97
N LYS A 82 -6.85 -18.00 -10.74
CA LYS A 82 -6.39 -16.70 -10.20
C LYS A 82 -5.11 -16.81 -9.37
N VAL A 83 -4.78 -18.01 -8.90
CA VAL A 83 -3.53 -18.25 -8.19
C VAL A 83 -2.40 -18.12 -9.20
N LYS A 84 -1.45 -17.22 -8.92
CA LYS A 84 -0.23 -17.10 -9.70
C LYS A 84 0.51 -18.44 -9.59
N LYS A 85 0.29 -19.33 -10.56
CA LYS A 85 1.00 -20.61 -10.65
C LYS A 85 2.47 -20.27 -10.54
N PHE A 86 3.14 -20.81 -9.53
CA PHE A 86 4.58 -20.65 -9.36
C PHE A 86 5.23 -21.35 -10.55
N ARG A 87 5.46 -20.60 -11.63
CA ARG A 87 6.34 -21.04 -12.70
C ARG A 87 7.73 -21.03 -12.09
N GLU A 88 8.31 -22.22 -11.95
CA GLU A 88 9.71 -22.37 -11.65
C GLU A 88 10.50 -21.60 -12.72
N LEU A 89 11.20 -20.58 -12.27
CA LEU A 89 11.97 -19.71 -13.14
C LEU A 89 13.24 -20.46 -13.56
N THR A 90 13.62 -20.41 -14.83
CA THR A 90 14.91 -20.98 -15.22
C THR A 90 16.05 -20.17 -14.58
N GLN A 91 17.22 -20.78 -14.42
CA GLN A 91 18.36 -20.11 -13.79
C GLN A 91 18.74 -18.81 -14.53
N GLU A 92 18.67 -18.80 -15.85
CA GLU A 92 18.90 -17.62 -16.68
C GLU A 92 17.85 -16.53 -16.44
N GLU A 93 16.57 -16.90 -16.44
CA GLU A 93 15.46 -15.98 -16.14
C GLU A 93 15.60 -15.36 -14.74
N TYR A 94 16.09 -16.14 -13.75
CA TYR A 94 16.35 -15.66 -12.40
C TYR A 94 17.48 -14.65 -12.37
N VAL A 95 18.60 -14.97 -13.04
CA VAL A 95 19.74 -14.07 -13.14
C VAL A 95 19.32 -12.75 -13.81
N GLU A 96 18.49 -12.80 -14.84
CA GLU A 96 18.01 -11.59 -15.54
C GLU A 96 17.06 -10.75 -14.68
N GLN A 97 16.11 -11.37 -13.96
CA GLN A 97 15.30 -10.65 -12.98
C GLN A 97 16.14 -9.98 -11.89
N GLN A 98 17.18 -10.67 -11.41
CA GLN A 98 18.08 -10.10 -10.43
C GLN A 98 18.93 -8.97 -11.03
N ARG A 99 19.32 -9.02 -12.32
CA ARG A 99 19.95 -7.88 -13.01
C ARG A 99 19.00 -6.69 -13.08
N ALA A 100 17.75 -6.92 -13.46
CA ALA A 100 16.75 -5.86 -13.60
C ALA A 100 16.39 -5.18 -12.27
N LYS A 101 16.44 -5.91 -11.15
CA LYS A 101 16.23 -5.36 -9.80
C LYS A 101 17.43 -4.57 -9.26
N ARG A 102 18.62 -4.69 -9.87
CA ARG A 102 19.79 -3.94 -9.42
C ARG A 102 19.63 -2.46 -9.74
N ILE A 103 20.03 -1.62 -8.80
CA ILE A 103 20.08 -0.17 -8.97
C ILE A 103 21.03 0.13 -10.14
N LYS A 104 20.55 0.88 -11.14
CA LYS A 104 21.28 1.18 -12.37
C LYS A 104 22.64 1.85 -12.12
N GLU A 105 22.74 2.64 -11.05
CA GLU A 105 23.97 3.34 -10.63
C GLU A 105 25.06 2.40 -10.13
N PHE A 106 24.68 1.21 -9.67
CA PHE A 106 25.60 0.18 -9.16
C PHE A 106 25.69 -1.03 -10.12
N ALA A 107 24.89 -1.03 -11.18
CA ALA A 107 25.02 -1.99 -12.25
C ALA A 107 26.29 -1.68 -13.05
N PRO A 108 27.08 -2.68 -13.46
CA PRO A 108 28.16 -2.46 -14.40
C PRO A 108 27.59 -1.72 -15.61
N ILE A 109 28.21 -0.59 -15.97
CA ILE A 109 27.83 0.14 -17.18
C ILE A 109 27.79 -0.90 -18.31
N PRO A 110 26.64 -1.09 -18.99
CA PRO A 110 26.60 -2.04 -20.09
C PRO A 110 27.72 -1.65 -21.03
N GLN A 111 28.63 -2.58 -21.30
CA GLN A 111 29.75 -2.34 -22.19
C GLN A 111 29.15 -1.99 -23.55
N THR A 112 28.93 -0.70 -23.80
CA THR A 112 28.81 -0.16 -25.14
C THR A 112 30.19 -0.34 -25.69
N SER A 113 30.44 -1.49 -26.28
CA SER A 113 31.71 -1.84 -26.90
C SER A 113 31.88 -0.96 -28.13
N THR A 114 32.23 0.30 -27.92
CA THR A 114 33.16 0.98 -28.81
C THR A 114 34.49 0.32 -28.49
N THR A 115 34.71 -0.85 -29.07
CA THR A 115 35.93 -1.63 -28.90
C THR A 115 37.11 -0.72 -29.20
N ALA A 116 37.94 -0.45 -28.19
CA ALA A 116 39.33 -0.16 -28.44
C ALA A 116 39.85 -1.38 -29.22
N SER A 117 40.26 -1.17 -30.46
CA SER A 117 40.81 -2.19 -31.33
C SER A 117 42.06 -2.77 -30.68
N GLN A 118 41.92 -3.87 -29.94
CA GLN A 118 43.05 -4.71 -29.57
C GLN A 118 43.55 -5.37 -30.84
N GLU A 119 44.71 -4.92 -31.30
CA GLU A 119 45.45 -5.56 -32.38
C GLU A 119 46.17 -6.78 -31.79
N PHE A 120 45.88 -7.95 -32.36
CA PHE A 120 46.54 -9.20 -32.05
C PHE A 120 47.53 -9.53 -33.17
N ASP A 121 48.66 -10.15 -32.86
CA ASP A 121 49.56 -10.72 -33.85
C ASP A 121 49.05 -12.08 -34.36
N ASP A 122 49.70 -12.61 -35.41
CA ASP A 122 49.30 -13.88 -36.06
C ASP A 122 49.42 -15.11 -35.12
N GLU A 123 50.04 -14.94 -33.95
CA GLU A 123 50.15 -15.96 -32.89
C GLU A 123 49.13 -15.76 -31.75
N GLY A 124 48.31 -14.70 -31.80
CA GLY A 124 47.22 -14.43 -30.87
C GLY A 124 47.61 -13.65 -29.62
N ASN A 125 48.77 -13.01 -29.59
CA ASN A 125 49.22 -12.11 -28.53
C ASN A 125 48.84 -10.65 -28.82
N ILE A 126 48.55 -9.87 -27.77
CA ILE A 126 48.15 -8.47 -27.88
C ILE A 126 49.40 -7.60 -28.11
N VAL A 127 49.44 -6.86 -29.22
CA VAL A 127 50.64 -6.13 -29.66
C VAL A 127 50.88 -4.84 -28.85
N ASN A 128 49.85 -4.31 -28.20
CA ASN A 128 49.90 -3.05 -27.44
C ASN A 128 49.47 -3.22 -25.96
N GLU A 129 50.25 -3.95 -25.18
CA GLU A 129 50.02 -4.11 -23.74
C GLU A 129 50.61 -2.95 -22.91
N LYS A 130 49.75 -2.00 -22.51
CA LYS A 130 50.03 -1.17 -21.33
C LYS A 130 49.67 -1.99 -20.09
N LYS A 131 50.67 -2.57 -19.42
CA LYS A 131 50.51 -3.36 -18.18
C LYS A 131 49.64 -2.59 -17.19
N SER A 132 48.47 -3.15 -16.89
CA SER A 132 47.54 -2.58 -15.91
C SER A 132 47.84 -3.13 -14.51
N TRP A 133 47.49 -2.38 -13.46
CA TRP A 133 47.70 -2.77 -12.06
C TRP A 133 47.12 -4.14 -11.67
N SER A 134 46.18 -4.68 -12.45
CA SER A 134 45.64 -6.04 -12.30
C SER A 134 46.68 -7.14 -12.51
N ASP A 135 47.72 -6.88 -13.30
CA ASP A 135 48.76 -7.86 -13.67
C ASP A 135 49.86 -7.99 -12.60
N VAL A 136 49.82 -7.12 -11.57
CA VAL A 136 50.73 -7.12 -10.42
C VAL A 136 50.13 -7.87 -9.21
N ARG A 137 49.04 -8.63 -9.40
CA ARG A 137 48.49 -9.47 -8.31
C ARG A 137 49.33 -10.73 -8.14
N THR A 138 49.95 -10.86 -6.98
CA THR A 138 50.56 -12.12 -6.53
C THR A 138 49.51 -13.23 -6.54
N LYS A 139 49.87 -14.40 -7.10
CA LYS A 139 48.97 -15.55 -7.25
C LYS A 139 48.25 -15.84 -5.94
N THR A 140 46.93 -15.63 -5.90
CA THR A 140 46.10 -15.96 -4.73
C THR A 140 46.26 -17.46 -4.41
N PRO A 141 46.51 -17.83 -3.14
CA PRO A 141 46.61 -19.23 -2.77
C PRO A 141 45.28 -19.96 -3.05
N PRO A 142 45.31 -21.27 -3.36
CA PRO A 142 44.12 -22.05 -3.65
C PRO A 142 43.15 -22.05 -2.45
N PRO A 143 41.83 -22.12 -2.67
CA PRO A 143 40.85 -22.14 -1.60
C PRO A 143 41.03 -23.37 -0.70
N PRO A 144 40.73 -23.27 0.61
CA PRO A 144 40.83 -24.40 1.52
C PRO A 144 39.88 -25.53 1.10
N ILE A 145 40.36 -26.76 1.17
CA ILE A 145 39.60 -27.97 0.86
C ILE A 145 38.57 -28.17 1.98
N ILE A 146 37.29 -28.12 1.63
CA ILE A 146 36.17 -28.36 2.56
C ILE A 146 36.03 -29.89 2.70
N GLY A 147 36.61 -30.45 3.77
CA GLY A 147 36.43 -31.85 4.16
C GLY A 147 35.14 -32.08 4.99
N PRO A 148 34.80 -33.35 5.29
CA PRO A 148 33.65 -33.69 6.13
C PRO A 148 33.76 -33.05 7.52
N ILE A 149 32.61 -32.59 8.02
CA ILE A 149 32.37 -31.60 9.09
C ILE A 149 32.91 -31.95 10.48
N ASP A 150 33.44 -33.15 10.69
CA ASP A 150 33.75 -33.64 12.05
C ASP A 150 35.03 -33.06 12.67
N GLU A 151 35.85 -32.33 11.90
CA GLU A 151 37.13 -31.77 12.38
C GLU A 151 37.35 -30.28 12.07
N VAL A 152 36.29 -29.47 12.04
CA VAL A 152 36.46 -28.01 11.91
C VAL A 152 36.67 -27.38 13.31
N PRO A 153 37.81 -26.72 13.59
CA PRO A 153 38.01 -26.00 14.84
C PRO A 153 37.00 -24.86 14.94
N LYS A 154 36.29 -24.82 16.07
CA LYS A 154 35.20 -23.91 16.43
C LYS A 154 35.38 -22.48 15.89
N GLY A 155 34.91 -22.26 14.67
CA GLY A 155 34.57 -20.95 14.13
C GLY A 155 33.21 -20.48 14.65
N LEU A 156 32.97 -19.19 14.55
CA LEU A 156 31.87 -18.41 15.13
C LEU A 156 30.46 -18.86 14.64
N PHE A 157 29.99 -20.03 15.06
CA PHE A 157 28.62 -20.49 14.80
C PHE A 157 27.72 -20.16 15.99
N PHE A 158 26.69 -19.36 15.73
CA PHE A 158 25.58 -19.06 16.63
C PHE A 158 24.75 -20.33 16.89
N THR A 159 25.22 -21.19 17.80
CA THR A 159 24.45 -22.35 18.25
C THR A 159 23.48 -21.93 19.35
N THR A 160 22.21 -21.71 19.02
CA THR A 160 21.15 -21.43 20.00
C THR A 160 20.52 -22.74 20.49
N LYS A 161 21.30 -23.58 21.19
CA LYS A 161 20.72 -24.56 22.11
C LYS A 161 20.57 -23.88 23.48
N LYS A 162 19.49 -23.10 23.64
CA LYS A 162 19.05 -22.62 24.96
C LYS A 162 17.59 -23.02 25.13
N ASP A 163 17.33 -23.83 26.13
CA ASP A 163 15.98 -24.21 26.58
C ASP A 163 15.22 -22.96 27.05
N LEU A 164 14.49 -22.34 26.13
CA LEU A 164 13.59 -21.23 26.42
C LEU A 164 12.34 -21.78 27.12
N LYS A 165 12.31 -21.68 28.44
CA LYS A 165 11.11 -21.95 29.24
C LYS A 165 10.07 -20.84 29.02
N TYR A 166 9.13 -21.07 28.10
CA TYR A 166 7.96 -20.19 27.94
C TYR A 166 7.02 -20.34 29.14
N LYS A 167 6.79 -19.26 29.90
CA LYS A 167 5.98 -19.26 31.12
C LYS A 167 4.48 -19.55 30.91
N ASN A 168 4.00 -19.64 29.67
CA ASN A 168 2.59 -19.85 29.33
C ASN A 168 2.33 -21.14 28.53
N PHE A 169 3.30 -22.06 28.47
CA PHE A 169 3.11 -23.32 27.75
C PHE A 169 2.43 -24.35 28.66
N VAL A 170 1.13 -24.59 28.44
CA VAL A 170 0.40 -25.69 29.08
C VAL A 170 0.53 -26.90 28.16
N PRO A 171 1.27 -27.97 28.56
CA PRO A 171 1.33 -29.19 27.77
C PRO A 171 -0.06 -29.84 27.74
N ALA A 172 -0.58 -30.13 26.55
CA ALA A 172 -1.84 -30.85 26.39
C ALA A 172 -1.70 -32.24 27.02
N SER A 173 -2.43 -32.50 28.11
CA SER A 173 -2.30 -33.73 28.92
C SER A 173 -3.19 -34.88 28.46
N THR A 174 -3.85 -34.77 27.31
CA THR A 174 -4.73 -35.82 26.81
C THR A 174 -4.39 -36.16 25.36
N PRO A 175 -4.09 -37.43 25.04
CA PRO A 175 -3.98 -37.86 23.66
C PRO A 175 -5.32 -37.62 22.95
N ILE A 176 -5.28 -37.06 21.75
CA ILE A 176 -6.45 -36.83 20.92
C ILE A 176 -6.97 -38.21 20.47
N ILE A 177 -8.12 -38.62 20.98
CA ILE A 177 -8.84 -39.82 20.53
C ILE A 177 -9.70 -39.38 19.33
N ASN A 178 -9.41 -39.92 18.14
CA ASN A 178 -10.27 -39.76 16.97
C ASN A 178 -11.48 -40.70 17.12
N GLU A 179 -12.57 -40.23 17.73
CA GLU A 179 -13.86 -40.95 17.77
C GLU A 179 -14.65 -40.75 16.46
N LEU A 180 -14.01 -41.04 15.32
CA LEU A 180 -14.69 -41.21 14.03
C LEU A 180 -14.52 -42.68 13.64
N ASP A 181 -15.28 -43.55 14.32
CA ASP A 181 -15.55 -44.90 13.85
C ASP A 181 -17.03 -44.95 13.42
N ASP A 182 -17.23 -45.52 12.23
CA ASP A 182 -18.48 -45.61 11.49
C ASP A 182 -19.62 -46.28 12.29
N GLU A 183 -20.79 -45.65 12.34
CA GLU A 183 -22.06 -46.20 11.81
C GLU A 183 -23.27 -45.28 12.12
N GLU A 184 -24.28 -45.39 11.24
CA GLU A 184 -25.62 -44.77 11.29
C GLU A 184 -25.78 -43.29 10.86
N ARG A 185 -26.08 -43.15 9.56
CA ARG A 185 -26.68 -41.97 8.95
C ARG A 185 -28.21 -42.09 9.03
N PRO A 186 -28.96 -41.26 9.78
CA PRO A 186 -30.41 -41.27 9.69
C PRO A 186 -30.90 -40.37 8.54
N GLU A 187 -31.97 -40.86 7.92
CA GLU A 187 -32.63 -40.35 6.73
C GLU A 187 -33.08 -38.89 6.82
N LYS A 188 -33.06 -38.22 5.66
CA LYS A 188 -33.67 -36.91 5.42
C LYS A 188 -35.13 -36.90 5.88
N ARG A 189 -35.42 -36.23 7.00
CA ARG A 189 -36.80 -35.90 7.39
C ARG A 189 -37.18 -34.51 6.89
N LYS A 190 -38.41 -34.46 6.38
CA LYS A 190 -39.08 -33.32 5.75
C LYS A 190 -39.24 -32.17 6.73
N ASN A 191 -39.18 -30.96 6.18
CA ASN A 191 -39.35 -29.68 6.85
C ASN A 191 -40.69 -29.62 7.62
N ASP A 192 -40.61 -29.53 8.95
CA ASP A 192 -41.61 -28.87 9.79
C ASP A 192 -40.89 -27.82 10.64
N GLY A 193 -41.29 -26.57 10.47
CA GLY A 193 -40.61 -25.38 10.97
C GLY A 193 -40.83 -25.12 12.46
N THR A 194 -40.18 -25.90 13.32
CA THR A 194 -39.83 -25.47 14.68
C THR A 194 -38.41 -24.95 14.66
N GLU A 195 -38.23 -23.63 14.71
CA GLU A 195 -36.92 -23.00 14.89
C GLU A 195 -36.36 -23.42 16.26
N ILE A 196 -35.55 -24.48 16.27
CA ILE A 196 -34.77 -24.86 17.44
C ILE A 196 -33.72 -23.76 17.60
N ALA A 197 -33.84 -22.99 18.68
CA ALA A 197 -32.83 -21.98 19.02
C ALA A 197 -31.45 -22.67 19.01
N PRO A 198 -30.41 -22.00 18.45
CA PRO A 198 -29.08 -22.57 18.45
C PRO A 198 -28.72 -23.01 19.87
N PRO A 199 -28.00 -24.13 20.03
CA PRO A 199 -27.55 -24.57 21.36
C PRO A 199 -26.85 -23.38 22.04
N PRO A 200 -26.96 -23.24 23.36
CA PRO A 200 -26.39 -22.12 24.08
C PRO A 200 -24.86 -22.15 23.95
N THR A 201 -24.36 -21.53 22.89
CA THR A 201 -22.94 -21.29 22.67
C THR A 201 -22.55 -20.06 23.46
N TYR A 202 -21.36 -20.09 24.04
CA TYR A 202 -20.79 -18.98 24.80
C TYR A 202 -20.79 -17.66 24.00
N ASP A 203 -20.78 -17.72 22.68
CA ASP A 203 -20.79 -16.53 21.82
C ASP A 203 -22.17 -15.84 21.73
N TYR A 204 -23.28 -16.57 21.88
CA TYR A 204 -24.64 -16.01 21.75
C TYR A 204 -25.28 -15.66 23.11
N TYR A 205 -24.98 -16.43 24.16
CA TYR A 205 -25.51 -16.19 25.52
C TYR A 205 -24.43 -15.89 26.57
N GLY A 206 -23.15 -15.91 26.21
CA GLY A 206 -22.07 -15.59 27.14
C GLY A 206 -21.92 -14.09 27.37
N PRO A 207 -21.29 -13.70 28.48
CA PRO A 207 -21.05 -12.30 28.79
C PRO A 207 -20.16 -11.68 27.70
N VAL A 208 -20.74 -10.76 26.91
CA VAL A 208 -20.01 -10.02 25.89
C VAL A 208 -18.87 -9.26 26.58
N PRO A 209 -17.59 -9.54 26.23
CA PRO A 209 -16.48 -8.82 26.83
C PRO A 209 -16.60 -7.36 26.45
N LYS A 210 -16.79 -6.48 27.46
CA LYS A 210 -16.79 -5.03 27.26
C LYS A 210 -15.44 -4.66 26.66
N GLN A 211 -15.43 -4.33 25.38
CA GLN A 211 -14.24 -3.81 24.69
C GLN A 211 -13.80 -2.55 25.42
N ALA A 212 -12.78 -2.68 26.28
CA ALA A 212 -12.16 -1.55 26.93
C ALA A 212 -11.60 -0.67 25.81
N LYS A 213 -12.11 0.56 25.68
CA LYS A 213 -11.57 1.53 24.75
C LYS A 213 -10.08 1.66 25.06
N GLY A 214 -9.24 1.15 24.17
CA GLY A 214 -7.79 1.19 24.33
C GLY A 214 -7.38 2.63 24.59
N LYS A 215 -6.70 2.86 25.72
CA LYS A 215 -6.12 4.17 26.00
C LYS A 215 -5.17 4.49 24.86
N LYS A 216 -5.43 5.59 24.14
CA LYS A 216 -4.51 6.03 23.09
C LYS A 216 -3.15 6.30 23.74
N PRO A 217 -2.04 5.76 23.21
CA PRO A 217 -0.74 5.88 23.86
C PRO A 217 -0.17 7.30 23.82
N PHE A 218 -0.77 8.22 23.06
CA PHE A 218 -0.37 9.61 22.96
C PHE A 218 -1.60 10.51 22.70
N ASP A 219 -1.60 11.70 23.29
CA ASP A 219 -2.47 12.80 22.87
C ASP A 219 -1.78 13.51 21.71
N SER A 220 -2.15 13.17 20.49
CA SER A 220 -1.67 13.90 19.31
C SER A 220 -2.40 15.22 19.20
N ASP A 221 -1.73 16.34 19.48
CA ASP A 221 -2.23 17.66 19.12
C ASP A 221 -2.18 17.81 17.60
N LEU A 222 -3.34 18.04 16.98
CA LEU A 222 -3.47 18.22 15.54
C LEU A 222 -2.61 19.39 15.04
N ASN A 223 -2.44 20.42 15.87
CA ASN A 223 -1.64 21.59 15.50
C ASN A 223 -0.15 21.22 15.41
N GLU A 224 0.35 20.39 16.32
CA GLU A 224 1.74 19.93 16.31
C GLU A 224 2.04 19.12 15.05
N ALA A 225 1.18 18.16 14.71
CA ALA A 225 1.32 17.36 13.50
C ALA A 225 1.33 18.23 12.23
N PHE A 226 0.47 19.25 12.17
CA PHE A 226 0.43 20.19 11.05
C PHE A 226 1.72 21.00 10.95
N THR A 227 2.25 21.51 12.06
CA THR A 227 3.51 22.27 12.07
C THR A 227 4.72 21.42 11.68
N GLN A 228 4.77 20.15 12.10
CA GLN A 228 5.84 19.22 11.71
C GLN A 228 5.77 18.89 10.21
N GLY A 229 4.57 18.65 9.68
CA GLY A 229 4.35 18.45 8.24
C GLY A 229 4.80 19.64 7.42
N ALA A 230 4.46 20.86 7.86
CA ALA A 230 4.89 22.10 7.19
C ALA A 230 6.42 22.27 7.23
N ARG A 231 7.06 22.05 8.38
CA ARG A 231 8.54 22.12 8.52
C ARG A 231 9.28 21.13 7.64
N SER A 232 8.70 19.98 7.33
CA SER A 232 9.31 18.99 6.45
C SER A 232 9.22 19.35 4.96
N LEU A 233 8.25 20.19 4.58
CA LEU A 233 8.08 20.69 3.21
C LEU A 233 8.87 21.96 2.94
N GLU A 234 9.33 22.66 3.97
CA GLU A 234 10.25 23.79 3.82
C GLU A 234 11.58 23.29 3.23
N THR A 235 11.87 23.72 2.00
CA THR A 235 13.17 23.49 1.36
C THR A 235 14.23 24.31 2.08
N LYS A 236 14.81 23.74 3.14
CA LYS A 236 16.01 24.34 3.75
C LYS A 236 17.08 24.37 2.68
N LYS A 237 17.48 25.58 2.26
CA LYS A 237 18.73 25.75 1.51
C LYS A 237 19.82 25.19 2.39
N THR A 238 20.31 24.01 2.04
CA THR A 238 21.38 23.37 2.78
C THR A 238 22.65 24.14 2.47
N ASP A 239 23.11 24.98 3.39
CA ASP A 239 24.43 25.62 3.34
C ASP A 239 25.58 24.61 3.52
N ARG A 240 25.28 23.30 3.48
CA ARG A 240 26.26 22.23 3.38
C ARG A 240 26.93 22.30 2.01
N LYS A 241 27.97 23.13 1.89
CA LYS A 241 28.96 22.98 0.81
C LYS A 241 29.55 21.58 0.92
N LEU A 242 29.38 20.77 -0.12
CA LEU A 242 30.14 19.54 -0.27
C LEU A 242 31.63 19.89 -0.24
N LEU A 243 32.45 19.07 0.42
CA LEU A 243 33.90 19.27 0.44
C LEU A 243 34.40 19.30 -1.01
N GLN A 244 35.03 20.40 -1.44
CA GLN A 244 35.53 20.60 -2.81
C GLN A 244 36.67 19.64 -3.23
N HIS A 245 36.94 18.60 -2.45
CA HIS A 245 38.05 17.69 -2.70
C HIS A 245 37.79 16.68 -3.84
N TYR A 246 36.59 16.71 -4.43
CA TYR A 246 36.20 15.88 -5.57
C TYR A 246 35.57 16.73 -6.67
N ASP A 247 36.28 17.74 -7.15
CA ASP A 247 36.01 18.31 -8.48
C ASP A 247 36.74 17.43 -9.51
N PHE A 248 35.99 16.60 -10.22
CA PHE A 248 36.47 15.80 -11.37
C PHE A 248 36.27 16.56 -12.69
N THR A 249 36.43 17.89 -12.68
CA THR A 249 36.53 18.65 -13.92
C THR A 249 37.90 18.38 -14.53
N PHE A 250 37.94 17.55 -15.56
CA PHE A 250 39.10 17.33 -16.41
C PHE A 250 39.33 18.56 -17.29
N ASP A 251 40.51 19.18 -17.19
CA ASP A 251 41.10 20.01 -18.26
C ASP A 251 41.60 19.13 -19.41
#